data_AF-A0A2P4SVD5-F1
#
_entry.id   AF-A0A2P4SVD5-F1
#
_cell.length_a   1.000
_cell.length_b   1.000
_cell.length_c   1.000
_cell.angle_alpha   90.00
_cell.angle_beta   90.00
_cell.angle_gamma   90.00
#
_symmetry.space_group_name_H-M   'P 1'
#
loop_
_entity.id
_entity.type
_entity.pdbx_description
1 polymer ?
#
loop_
_entity_poly.entity_id
_entity_poly.type
_entity_poly.pdbx_seq_one_letter_code
_entity_poly.pdbx_strand_id
1 'polypeptide(L)'
;MPEEIWRKAEEAVNEVKRQAMSELQKAVSDAERKAHELITTERAKMERALAEAKRQASEDALTVINQQEDSSESCWNCGRKASETCSGCNTARYCGSFCQHKDWEKHHHVCGQTLQGLPAPSVPTAVGQPEAVPPMASSPSDAGSAGASRAGTPGTPAPLESASR
;
A
#
# COMPACT_ATOMS: atom_id res chain seq x y z
N MET A 1 -20.54 71.68 -25.90
CA MET A 1 -20.74 71.64 -24.44
C MET A 1 -21.43 70.36 -23.96
N PRO A 2 -22.56 69.87 -24.54
CA PRO A 2 -23.18 68.60 -24.10
C PRO A 2 -22.34 67.34 -24.40
N GLU A 3 -21.66 67.28 -25.54
CA GLU A 3 -20.86 66.12 -25.96
C GLU A 3 -19.64 65.86 -25.06
N GLU A 4 -19.05 66.91 -24.49
CA GLU A 4 -17.92 66.77 -23.57
C GLU A 4 -18.35 66.20 -22.21
N ILE A 5 -19.57 66.50 -21.77
CA ILE A 5 -20.16 65.94 -20.55
C ILE A 5 -20.42 64.44 -20.76
N TRP A 6 -20.97 64.07 -21.92
CA TRP A 6 -21.20 62.67 -22.28
C TRP A 6 -19.88 61.88 -22.34
N ARG A 7 -18.87 62.41 -23.05
CA ARG A 7 -17.54 61.79 -23.14
C ARG A 7 -16.91 61.57 -21.76
N LYS A 8 -16.97 62.57 -20.87
CA LYS A 8 -16.45 62.44 -19.50
C LYS A 8 -17.19 61.38 -18.68
N ALA A 9 -18.51 61.27 -18.85
CA ALA A 9 -19.30 60.24 -18.19
C ALA A 9 -18.92 58.84 -18.70
N GLU A 10 -18.73 58.68 -20.01
CA GLU A 10 -18.29 57.42 -20.61
C GLU A 10 -16.88 57.02 -20.18
N GLU A 11 -15.94 57.96 -20.12
CA GLU A 11 -14.58 57.74 -19.59
C GLU A 11 -14.62 57.29 -18.14
N ALA A 12 -15.44 57.92 -17.29
CA ALA A 12 -15.60 57.52 -15.89
C ALA A 12 -16.17 56.10 -15.77
N VAL A 13 -17.16 55.74 -16.59
CA VAL A 13 -17.73 54.37 -16.63
C VAL A 13 -16.68 53.36 -17.07
N ASN A 14 -15.90 53.67 -18.10
CA ASN A 14 -14.84 52.79 -18.60
C ASN A 14 -13.71 52.60 -17.56
N GLU A 15 -13.37 53.65 -16.81
CA GLU A 15 -12.39 53.58 -15.73
C GLU A 15 -12.89 52.71 -14.56
N VAL A 16 -14.14 52.90 -14.13
CA VAL A 16 -14.76 52.03 -13.11
C VAL A 16 -14.80 50.58 -13.58
N LYS A 17 -15.15 50.33 -14.84
CA LYS A 17 -15.13 48.99 -15.43
C LYS A 17 -13.73 48.38 -15.40
N ARG A 18 -12.70 49.15 -15.77
CA ARG A 18 -11.29 48.72 -15.73
C ARG A 18 -10.85 48.37 -14.32
N GLN A 19 -11.20 49.21 -13.34
CA GLN A 19 -10.90 48.97 -11.93
C GLN A 19 -11.58 47.69 -11.42
N ALA A 20 -12.89 47.53 -11.66
CA ALA A 20 -13.63 46.34 -11.26
C ALA A 20 -13.08 45.05 -11.89
N MET A 21 -12.70 45.08 -13.17
CA MET A 21 -12.07 43.93 -13.84
C MET A 21 -10.70 43.61 -13.23
N SER A 22 -9.89 44.62 -12.91
CA SER A 22 -8.58 44.42 -12.27
C SER A 22 -8.71 43.84 -10.86
N GLU A 23 -9.68 44.30 -10.08
CA GLU A 23 -9.94 43.78 -8.73
C GLU A 23 -10.46 42.35 -8.78
N LEU A 24 -11.37 42.04 -9.71
CA LEU A 24 -11.86 40.69 -9.92
C LEU A 24 -10.73 39.74 -10.33
N GLN A 25 -9.89 40.13 -11.30
CA GLN A 25 -8.77 39.32 -11.74
C GLN A 25 -7.79 39.04 -10.59
N LYS A 26 -7.48 40.06 -9.78
CA LYS A 26 -6.63 39.90 -8.60
C LYS A 26 -7.24 38.91 -7.60
N ALA A 27 -8.53 39.05 -7.29
CA ALA A 27 -9.23 38.17 -6.37
C ALA A 27 -9.25 36.71 -6.87
N VAL A 28 -9.44 36.50 -8.17
CA VAL A 28 -9.39 35.17 -8.80
C VAL A 28 -7.98 34.57 -8.68
N SER A 29 -6.93 35.30 -9.06
CA SER A 29 -5.56 34.80 -8.96
C SER A 29 -5.14 34.47 -7.52
N ASP A 30 -5.59 35.26 -6.54
CA ASP A 30 -5.35 34.99 -5.13
C ASP A 30 -6.10 33.74 -4.65
N ALA A 31 -7.35 33.56 -5.09
CA ALA A 31 -8.14 32.36 -4.79
C ALA A 31 -7.53 31.10 -5.42
N GLU A 32 -7.10 31.18 -6.68
CA GLU A 32 -6.44 30.07 -7.40
C GLU A 32 -5.15 29.65 -6.71
N ARG A 33 -4.30 30.61 -6.34
CA ARG A 33 -3.05 30.34 -5.61
C ARG A 33 -3.32 29.66 -4.27
N LYS A 34 -4.31 30.15 -3.52
CA LYS A 34 -4.69 29.55 -2.24
C LYS A 34 -5.26 28.14 -2.42
N ALA A 35 -6.06 27.92 -3.46
CA ALA A 35 -6.58 26.59 -3.79
C ALA A 35 -5.43 25.62 -4.11
N HIS A 36 -4.45 26.04 -4.90
CA HIS A 36 -3.27 25.23 -5.21
C HIS A 36 -2.45 24.92 -3.96
N GLU A 37 -2.25 25.89 -3.07
CA GLU A 37 -1.55 25.66 -1.79
C GLU A 37 -2.29 24.65 -0.90
N LEU A 38 -3.61 24.73 -0.83
CA LEU A 38 -4.41 23.74 -0.08
C LEU A 38 -4.27 22.34 -0.70
N ILE A 39 -4.34 22.22 -2.03
CA ILE A 39 -4.19 20.94 -2.71
C ILE A 39 -2.79 20.35 -2.46
N THR A 40 -1.73 21.14 -2.56
CA THR A 40 -0.36 20.66 -2.35
C THR A 40 -0.12 20.25 -0.89
N THR A 41 -0.63 21.03 0.06
CA THR A 41 -0.51 20.71 1.49
C THR A 41 -1.29 19.46 1.88
N GLU A 42 -2.52 19.29 1.38
CA GLU A 42 -3.31 18.08 1.61
C GLU A 42 -2.67 16.85 0.96
N ARG A 43 -2.15 16.98 -0.26
CA ARG A 43 -1.41 15.90 -0.92
C ARG A 43 -0.17 15.50 -0.11
N ALA A 44 0.60 16.46 0.38
CA ALA A 44 1.78 16.18 1.21
C ALA A 44 1.42 15.54 2.55
N LYS A 45 0.28 15.91 3.14
CA LYS A 45 -0.23 15.24 4.36
C LYS A 45 -0.63 13.79 4.06
N MET A 46 -1.35 13.55 2.97
CA MET A 46 -1.75 12.20 2.56
C MET A 46 -0.52 11.32 2.27
N GLU A 47 0.47 11.84 1.55
CA GLU A 47 1.72 11.12 1.27
C GLU A 47 2.48 10.76 2.55
N ARG A 48 2.58 11.69 3.50
CA ARG A 48 3.15 11.41 4.84
C ARG A 48 2.37 10.34 5.59
N ALA A 49 1.04 10.41 5.58
CA ALA A 49 0.20 9.40 6.24
C ALA A 49 0.38 8.01 5.62
N LEU A 50 0.48 7.92 4.28
CA LEU A 50 0.75 6.66 3.59
C LEU A 50 2.14 6.11 3.89
N ALA A 51 3.16 6.97 3.91
CA ALA A 51 4.52 6.57 4.28
C ALA A 51 4.57 6.02 5.72
N GLU A 52 3.87 6.69 6.64
CA GLU A 52 3.77 6.27 8.04
C GLU A 52 3.01 4.96 8.19
N ALA A 53 1.87 4.80 7.52
CA ALA A 53 1.12 3.54 7.53
C ALA A 53 1.96 2.38 6.99
N LYS A 54 2.77 2.62 5.95
CA LYS A 54 3.71 1.61 5.42
C LYS A 54 4.81 1.28 6.42
N ARG A 55 5.39 2.28 7.08
CA ARG A 55 6.39 2.09 8.14
C ARG A 55 5.81 1.27 9.28
N GLN A 56 4.63 1.64 9.78
CA GLN A 56 3.94 0.92 10.83
C GLN A 56 3.63 -0.52 10.44
N ALA A 57 3.10 -0.76 9.23
CA ALA A 57 2.84 -2.12 8.77
C ALA A 57 4.12 -2.97 8.71
N SER A 58 5.26 -2.39 8.34
CA SER A 58 6.54 -3.10 8.34
C SER A 58 7.05 -3.40 9.76
N GLU A 59 6.85 -2.47 10.70
CA GLU A 59 7.21 -2.65 12.10
C GLU A 59 6.33 -3.71 12.76
N ASP A 60 5.01 -3.67 12.51
CA ASP A 60 4.07 -4.67 12.99
C ASP A 60 4.44 -6.06 12.45
N ALA A 61 4.74 -6.18 11.15
CA ALA A 61 5.19 -7.44 10.58
C ALA A 61 6.47 -7.97 11.26
N LEU A 62 7.44 -7.10 11.52
CA LEU A 62 8.68 -7.48 12.21
C LEU A 62 8.42 -7.91 13.66
N THR A 63 7.54 -7.21 14.38
CA THR A 63 7.18 -7.59 15.76
C THR A 63 6.48 -8.95 15.81
N VAL A 64 5.64 -9.28 14.83
CA VAL A 64 4.99 -10.59 14.74
C VAL A 64 6.03 -11.68 14.50
N ILE A 65 6.99 -11.47 13.59
CA ILE A 65 8.07 -12.41 13.32
C ILE A 65 8.90 -12.66 14.60
N ASN A 66 9.34 -11.59 15.27
CA ASN A 66 10.17 -11.71 16.46
C ASN A 66 9.43 -12.40 17.62
N GLN A 67 8.12 -12.17 17.78
CA GLN A 67 7.29 -12.89 18.77
C GLN A 67 7.13 -14.37 18.43
N GLN A 68 6.98 -14.71 17.15
CA GLN A 68 6.92 -16.09 16.71
C GLN A 68 8.24 -16.82 17.00
N GLU A 69 9.38 -16.17 16.75
CA GLU A 69 10.70 -16.74 17.06
C GLU A 69 10.87 -16.98 18.57
N ASP A 70 10.56 -16.00 19.42
CA ASP A 70 10.65 -16.15 20.89
C ASP A 70 9.73 -17.26 21.43
N SER A 71 8.52 -17.35 20.87
CA SER A 71 7.55 -18.42 21.20
C SER A 71 8.05 -19.79 20.73
N SER A 72 8.69 -19.87 19.56
CA SER A 72 9.19 -21.12 18.97
C SER A 72 10.43 -21.67 19.68
N GLU A 73 11.09 -20.83 20.48
CA GLU A 73 12.28 -21.17 21.25
C GLU A 73 11.97 -21.29 22.76
N SER A 74 10.70 -21.32 23.14
CA SER A 74 10.27 -21.45 24.54
C SER A 74 9.93 -22.90 24.92
N CYS A 75 10.30 -23.29 26.14
CA CYS A 75 10.06 -24.62 26.68
C CYS A 75 8.55 -24.84 26.92
N TRP A 76 7.94 -25.86 26.30
CA TRP A 76 6.51 -26.13 26.42
C TRP A 76 6.05 -26.40 27.87
N ASN A 77 6.93 -26.94 28.72
CA ASN A 77 6.61 -27.24 30.11
C ASN A 77 6.71 -26.03 31.05
N CYS A 78 7.67 -25.12 30.83
CA CYS A 78 7.99 -24.07 31.82
C CYS A 78 8.23 -22.66 31.27
N GLY A 79 8.12 -22.45 29.96
CA GLY A 79 8.24 -21.15 29.29
C GLY A 79 9.66 -20.57 29.21
N ARG A 80 10.67 -21.16 29.85
CA ARG A 80 12.07 -20.72 29.71
C ARG A 80 12.64 -21.08 28.35
N LYS A 81 13.70 -20.39 27.92
CA LYS A 81 14.45 -20.67 26.69
C LYS A 81 14.76 -22.17 26.55
N ALA A 82 14.26 -22.77 25.47
CA ALA A 82 14.51 -24.15 25.11
C ALA A 82 15.91 -24.29 24.49
N SER A 83 16.55 -25.40 24.79
CA SER A 83 17.88 -25.78 24.27
C SER A 83 17.83 -27.06 23.46
N GLU A 84 16.77 -27.86 23.65
CA GLU A 84 16.62 -29.18 23.06
C GLU A 84 15.25 -29.30 22.40
N THR A 85 15.17 -30.21 21.44
CA THR A 85 13.94 -30.52 20.72
C THR A 85 13.57 -31.97 20.96
N CYS A 86 12.27 -32.27 21.02
CA CYS A 86 11.80 -33.64 21.04
C CYS A 86 12.34 -34.42 19.83
N SER A 87 13.09 -35.48 20.08
CA SER A 87 13.72 -36.32 19.06
C SER A 87 12.73 -37.08 18.17
N GLY A 88 11.48 -37.26 18.62
CA GLY A 88 10.44 -37.97 17.86
C GLY A 88 9.73 -37.10 16.82
N CYS A 89 9.54 -35.80 17.08
CA CYS A 89 8.72 -34.93 16.24
C CYS A 89 9.39 -33.64 15.79
N ASN A 90 10.57 -33.31 16.33
CA ASN A 90 11.32 -32.07 16.11
C ASN A 90 10.51 -30.76 16.26
N THR A 91 9.32 -30.83 16.86
CA THR A 91 8.37 -29.71 16.95
C THR A 91 8.27 -29.19 18.38
N ALA A 92 8.13 -30.07 19.36
CA ALA A 92 8.11 -29.67 20.76
C ALA A 92 9.51 -29.29 21.26
N ARG A 93 9.58 -28.21 22.04
CA ARG A 93 10.81 -27.55 22.47
C ARG A 93 10.90 -27.58 23.99
N TYR A 94 12.07 -27.90 24.53
CA TYR A 94 12.30 -28.02 25.96
C TYR A 94 13.66 -27.44 26.39
N CYS A 95 13.74 -26.91 27.60
CA CYS A 95 15.00 -26.43 28.20
C CYS A 95 15.89 -27.57 28.75
N GLY A 96 15.53 -28.83 28.46
CA GLY A 96 16.20 -30.02 28.95
C GLY A 96 15.27 -31.23 29.03
N SER A 97 15.84 -32.43 28.95
CA SER A 97 15.13 -33.71 29.05
C SER A 97 14.14 -33.83 30.21
N PHE A 98 14.42 -33.23 31.38
CA PHE A 98 13.49 -33.24 32.52
C PHE A 98 12.12 -32.61 32.18
N CYS A 99 12.11 -31.48 31.47
CA CYS A 99 10.87 -30.82 31.06
C CYS A 99 10.12 -31.62 29.99
N GLN A 100 10.86 -32.31 29.10
CA GLN A 100 10.27 -33.20 28.11
C GLN A 100 9.51 -34.36 28.76
N HIS A 101 10.13 -35.03 29.74
CA HIS A 101 9.48 -36.14 30.44
C HIS A 101 8.24 -35.70 31.23
N LYS A 102 8.27 -34.51 31.85
CA LYS A 102 7.10 -33.98 32.57
C LYS A 102 5.93 -33.62 31.65
N ASP A 103 6.22 -33.13 30.45
CA ASP A 103 5.19 -32.78 29.46
C ASP A 103 4.73 -33.98 28.63
N TRP A 104 5.42 -35.13 28.72
CA TRP A 104 5.17 -36.31 27.88
C TRP A 104 3.71 -36.76 27.90
N GLU A 105 3.05 -36.81 29.07
CA GLU A 105 1.63 -37.17 29.18
C GLU A 105 0.72 -36.29 28.33
N LYS A 106 1.05 -35.00 28.16
CA LYS A 106 0.29 -34.07 27.32
C LYS A 106 0.73 -34.14 25.86
N HIS A 107 2.03 -34.20 25.61
CA HIS A 107 2.63 -34.10 24.27
C HIS A 107 2.53 -35.40 23.45
N HIS A 108 2.57 -36.59 24.06
CA HIS A 108 2.75 -37.85 23.33
C HIS A 108 1.64 -38.14 22.31
N HIS A 109 0.40 -37.73 22.58
CA HIS A 109 -0.72 -37.88 21.64
C HIS A 109 -0.53 -37.09 20.34
N VAL A 110 0.20 -35.97 20.39
CA VAL A 110 0.45 -35.09 19.25
C VAL A 110 1.87 -35.20 18.70
N CYS A 111 2.71 -36.05 19.31
CA CYS A 111 4.09 -36.29 18.88
C CYS A 111 4.11 -36.95 17.50
N GLY A 112 4.64 -36.25 16.49
CA GLY A 112 4.85 -36.77 15.13
C GLY A 112 3.78 -36.40 14.10
N GLN A 113 2.71 -35.71 14.49
CA GLN A 113 1.64 -35.31 13.56
C GLN A 113 2.06 -34.20 12.56
N THR A 114 3.17 -33.51 12.80
CA THR A 114 3.63 -32.33 12.02
C THR A 114 4.56 -32.65 10.84
N LEU A 115 4.92 -33.91 10.59
CA LEU A 115 5.93 -34.29 9.58
C LEU A 115 5.36 -34.65 8.18
N GLN A 116 4.05 -34.58 7.94
CA GLN A 116 3.45 -35.06 6.68
C GLN A 116 3.29 -33.99 5.56
N GLY A 117 4.00 -32.86 5.61
CA GLY A 117 3.65 -31.68 4.79
C GLY A 117 4.71 -31.00 3.92
N LEU A 118 5.94 -31.50 3.78
CA LEU A 118 6.96 -30.87 2.92
C LEU A 118 7.74 -31.90 2.10
N PRO A 119 7.63 -31.91 0.75
CA PRO A 119 8.56 -32.67 -0.08
C PRO A 119 9.94 -32.01 -0.03
N ALA A 120 10.97 -32.80 0.30
CA ALA A 120 12.36 -32.37 0.30
C ALA A 120 12.78 -31.84 -1.09
N PRO A 121 13.57 -30.75 -1.17
CA PRO A 121 14.11 -30.29 -2.45
C PRO A 121 15.15 -31.30 -2.94
N SER A 122 14.79 -32.04 -4.00
CA SER A 122 15.72 -32.84 -4.78
C SER A 122 16.76 -31.93 -5.44
N VAL A 123 18.02 -32.11 -5.04
CA VAL A 123 19.19 -31.48 -5.67
C VAL A 123 19.42 -32.05 -7.07
N PRO A 124 19.67 -31.24 -8.11
CA PRO A 124 20.42 -31.68 -9.28
C PRO A 124 21.85 -31.17 -9.19
N THR A 125 22.78 -32.11 -9.15
CA THR A 125 24.23 -31.92 -9.25
C THR A 125 24.60 -31.29 -10.60
N ALA A 126 25.59 -30.40 -10.54
CA ALA A 126 26.21 -29.61 -11.60
C ALA A 126 26.56 -30.38 -12.90
N VAL A 127 26.66 -29.65 -14.03
CA VAL A 127 27.90 -29.41 -14.82
C VAL A 127 27.56 -28.58 -16.08
N GLY A 128 28.32 -27.50 -16.32
CA GLY A 128 28.69 -27.06 -17.68
C GLY A 128 28.09 -25.77 -18.23
N GLN A 129 28.76 -24.64 -17.96
CA GLN A 129 28.83 -23.47 -18.88
C GLN A 129 30.10 -23.64 -19.76
N PRO A 130 30.14 -23.11 -20.99
CA PRO A 130 30.57 -21.71 -21.16
C PRO A 130 29.83 -20.90 -22.24
N GLU A 131 30.08 -19.59 -22.14
CA GLU A 131 29.61 -18.41 -22.88
C GLU A 131 29.41 -18.49 -24.41
N ALA A 132 28.43 -17.70 -24.90
CA ALA A 132 28.60 -16.81 -26.06
C ALA A 132 27.46 -15.76 -26.15
N VAL A 133 27.82 -14.49 -26.31
CA VAL A 133 27.00 -13.34 -26.77
C VAL A 133 27.63 -12.80 -28.07
N PRO A 134 27.02 -11.90 -28.89
CA PRO A 134 25.62 -11.63 -29.29
C PRO A 134 25.53 -11.75 -30.87
N PRO A 135 24.67 -11.11 -31.72
CA PRO A 135 24.19 -9.71 -31.71
C PRO A 135 22.68 -9.47 -31.96
N MET A 136 22.30 -8.26 -31.54
CA MET A 136 21.17 -7.44 -31.95
C MET A 136 20.87 -7.40 -33.48
N ALA A 137 19.59 -7.50 -33.85
CA ALA A 137 19.01 -6.86 -35.05
C ALA A 137 17.46 -6.86 -35.02
N SER A 138 16.90 -5.65 -34.91
CA SER A 138 15.77 -5.10 -35.68
C SER A 138 14.42 -5.86 -35.81
N SER A 139 13.39 -5.26 -35.21
CA SER A 139 11.98 -5.23 -35.67
C SER A 139 11.86 -4.69 -37.12
N PRO A 140 10.66 -4.57 -37.78
CA PRO A 140 9.27 -4.86 -37.35
C PRO A 140 8.44 -5.62 -38.41
N SER A 141 7.18 -5.96 -38.13
CA SER A 141 6.03 -5.65 -39.00
C SER A 141 4.69 -6.09 -38.43
N ASP A 142 3.75 -5.16 -38.60
CA ASP A 142 2.31 -5.17 -38.41
C ASP A 142 1.54 -6.37 -38.99
N ALA A 143 0.46 -6.72 -38.28
CA ALA A 143 -0.91 -6.94 -38.76
C ALA A 143 -1.66 -7.69 -37.64
N GLY A 144 -2.84 -7.33 -37.15
CA GLY A 144 -3.83 -6.34 -37.51
C GLY A 144 -5.13 -6.71 -36.78
N SER A 145 -6.04 -5.75 -36.72
CA SER A 145 -7.48 -5.92 -36.52
C SER A 145 -8.03 -6.17 -35.10
N ALA A 146 -8.52 -5.05 -34.56
CA ALA A 146 -9.95 -4.80 -34.30
C ALA A 146 -10.69 -5.67 -33.27
N GLY A 147 -11.16 -5.00 -32.22
CA GLY A 147 -12.16 -5.53 -31.31
C GLY A 147 -12.50 -4.54 -30.21
N ALA A 148 -13.14 -3.43 -30.58
CA ALA A 148 -13.78 -2.53 -29.61
C ALA A 148 -14.86 -3.29 -28.83
N SER A 149 -14.87 -3.19 -27.51
CA SER A 149 -16.07 -3.41 -26.71
C SER A 149 -16.07 -2.50 -25.49
N ARG A 150 -17.14 -1.72 -25.43
CA ARG A 150 -17.42 -0.65 -24.50
C ARG A 150 -18.19 -1.20 -23.30
N ALA A 151 -18.03 -0.50 -22.18
CA ALA A 151 -19.02 -0.20 -21.16
C ALA A 151 -19.57 -1.32 -20.25
N GLY A 152 -19.48 -1.06 -18.95
CA GLY A 152 -20.19 -1.78 -17.90
C GLY A 152 -19.95 -1.15 -16.53
N THR A 153 -20.49 0.05 -16.30
CA THR A 153 -20.61 0.67 -14.96
C THR A 153 -21.84 0.11 -14.25
N PRO A 154 -21.76 -0.38 -13.00
CA PRO A 154 -22.92 -0.59 -12.14
C PRO A 154 -23.33 0.74 -11.48
N GLY A 155 -24.62 1.05 -11.54
CA GLY A 155 -25.20 2.32 -11.13
C GLY A 155 -25.33 2.56 -9.63
N THR A 156 -25.32 3.84 -9.29
CA THR A 156 -25.69 4.44 -8.01
C THR A 156 -27.21 4.46 -7.83
N PRO A 157 -27.78 4.08 -6.66
CA PRO A 157 -29.16 4.43 -6.31
C PRO A 157 -29.25 5.84 -5.68
N ALA A 158 -30.24 6.61 -6.14
CA ALA A 158 -30.57 7.98 -5.75
C ALA A 158 -31.14 8.10 -4.31
N PRO A 159 -31.11 9.30 -3.69
CA PRO A 159 -31.66 9.54 -2.36
C PRO A 159 -33.19 9.73 -2.42
N LEU A 160 -33.90 9.14 -1.47
CA LEU A 160 -35.31 9.39 -1.22
C LEU A 160 -35.46 10.70 -0.43
N GLU A 161 -36.07 11.71 -1.07
CA GLU A 161 -36.77 12.77 -0.35
C GLU A 161 -38.09 12.23 0.23
N SER A 162 -38.40 12.60 1.46
CA SER A 162 -39.76 12.60 1.98
C SER A 162 -39.92 13.79 2.91
N ALA A 163 -40.68 14.77 2.42
CA ALA A 163 -41.21 15.90 3.15
C ALA A 163 -42.48 15.49 3.93
N SER A 164 -42.56 15.89 5.20
CA SER A 164 -43.74 16.09 6.07
C SER A 164 -43.26 15.85 7.51
N ARG A 165 -43.50 16.71 8.50
CA ARG A 165 -44.57 17.66 8.75
C ARG A 165 -44.10 18.65 9.82
#